data_AF-A0A0D2JCR3-F1
#
_entry.id   AF-A0A0D2JCR3-F1
#
_cell.length_a   1.000
_cell.length_b   1.000
_cell.length_c   1.000
_cell.angle_alpha   90.00
_cell.angle_beta   90.00
_cell.angle_gamma   90.00
#
_symmetry.space_group_name_H-M   'P 1'
#
loop_
_entity.id
_entity.type
_entity.pdbx_description
1 polymer ?
#
loop_
_entity_poly.entity_id
_entity_poly.type
_entity_poly.pdbx_seq_one_letter_code
_entity_poly.pdbx_strand_id
1 'polypeptide(L)'
;MASAQAENARRAGQQLLDGLERSASPHQGCLYVRAAFAHGGLPLTLLTSMAVWEEAERVGYAALIELGTPPPGTRCTFLGDLHGDVYSAAKAFREYLRARRAAEREGRPLPLLILLGDYVDRGPQQLEVLQLLFALVLCYGVKLAPARGAAASGVAALRGNHEAPIHAGESLAPAPGGSRRRQLAHEVVGHLVEGVRARKEAELAAMAAVVAQDDAEKRRQLEEADTRGLPPPRIEGWERTEAGTWARTVYYPAIDGGDFDVQAAREAGQVARFLASESCPDMTEHGWGGKAVRGTLPRLDELRGRVEARLAAGQLPNLKDCLAALYGGLAHLPYMLLVRSRCLFSITLLAALSGLSRFGV
;
A
#
# COMPACT_ATOMS: atom_id res chain seq x y z
N MET A 1 -8.05 23.06 6.01
CA MET A 1 -7.83 22.14 7.15
C MET A 1 -7.50 20.78 6.57
N ALA A 2 -6.62 19.99 7.20
CA ALA A 2 -6.37 18.61 6.74
C ALA A 2 -7.65 17.78 6.91
N SER A 3 -7.92 16.86 5.98
CA SER A 3 -9.03 15.91 6.13
C SER A 3 -8.86 15.05 7.39
N ALA A 4 -9.96 14.60 7.99
CA ALA A 4 -9.91 13.69 9.15
C ALA A 4 -9.12 12.41 8.83
N GLN A 5 -9.17 11.96 7.58
CA GLN A 5 -8.44 10.80 7.07
C GLN A 5 -6.94 11.06 6.98
N ALA A 6 -6.51 12.23 6.51
CA ALA A 6 -5.08 12.59 6.54
C ALA A 6 -4.54 12.61 7.97
N GLU A 7 -5.34 13.05 8.94
CA GLU A 7 -4.97 12.99 10.36
C GLU A 7 -4.93 11.55 10.89
N ASN A 8 -5.89 10.69 10.50
CA ASN A 8 -5.84 9.26 10.82
C ASN A 8 -4.58 8.59 10.25
N ALA A 9 -4.26 8.85 8.98
CA ALA A 9 -3.08 8.34 8.31
C ALA A 9 -1.79 8.82 8.99
N ARG A 10 -1.75 10.10 9.39
CA ARG A 10 -0.65 10.68 10.18
C ARG A 10 -0.49 9.99 11.53
N ARG A 11 -1.58 9.75 12.27
CA ARG A 11 -1.53 9.03 13.56
C ARG A 11 -1.03 7.60 13.40
N ALA A 12 -1.52 6.87 12.39
CA ALA A 12 -1.06 5.52 12.10
C ALA A 12 0.44 5.52 11.69
N GLY A 13 0.85 6.48 10.86
CA GLY A 13 2.25 6.69 10.51
C GLY A 13 3.13 6.98 11.73
N GLN A 14 2.66 7.83 12.65
CA GLN A 14 3.39 8.11 13.89
C GLN A 14 3.54 6.85 14.75
N GLN A 15 2.50 6.04 14.89
CA GLN A 15 2.57 4.76 15.63
C GLN A 15 3.58 3.78 15.01
N LEU A 16 3.64 3.73 13.68
CA LEU A 16 4.64 2.93 12.96
C LEU A 16 6.07 3.42 13.26
N LEU A 17 6.30 4.73 13.18
CA LEU A 17 7.62 5.33 13.41
C LEU A 17 8.07 5.17 14.88
N ASP A 18 7.15 5.36 15.81
CA ASP A 18 7.38 5.18 17.24
C ASP A 18 7.81 3.74 17.58
N GLY A 19 7.15 2.74 17.00
CA GLY A 19 7.54 1.34 17.19
C GLY A 19 8.86 0.99 16.52
N LEU A 20 9.14 1.56 15.34
CA LEU A 20 10.43 1.43 14.68
C LEU A 20 11.56 2.02 15.53
N GLU A 21 11.38 3.23 16.08
CA GLU A 21 12.36 3.91 16.96
C GLU A 21 12.73 3.05 18.18
N ARG A 22 11.70 2.48 18.83
CA ARG A 22 11.81 1.66 20.04
C ARG A 22 12.40 0.27 19.81
N SER A 23 12.46 -0.20 18.57
CA SER A 23 12.99 -1.52 18.25
C SER A 23 14.46 -1.63 18.66
N ALA A 24 14.85 -2.73 19.32
CA ALA A 24 16.18 -2.92 19.89
C ALA A 24 17.26 -3.07 18.80
N SER A 25 16.92 -3.67 17.66
CA SER A 25 17.84 -3.94 16.55
C SER A 25 17.21 -3.66 15.18
N PRO A 26 18.00 -3.55 14.09
CA PRO A 26 17.44 -3.29 12.75
C PRO A 26 16.55 -4.43 12.29
N HIS A 27 16.91 -5.64 12.68
CA HIS A 27 16.12 -6.84 12.42
C HIS A 27 14.75 -6.77 13.11
N GLN A 28 14.71 -6.42 14.40
CA GLN A 28 13.43 -6.24 15.10
C GLN A 28 12.59 -5.12 14.49
N GLY A 29 13.22 -4.02 14.07
CA GLY A 29 12.54 -2.93 13.36
C GLY A 29 11.92 -3.39 12.04
N CYS A 30 12.66 -4.15 11.23
CA CYS A 30 12.16 -4.77 10.01
C CYS A 30 10.97 -5.70 10.29
N LEU A 31 11.06 -6.58 11.29
CA LEU A 31 9.95 -7.45 11.69
C LEU A 31 8.73 -6.66 12.16
N TYR A 32 8.93 -5.60 12.93
CA TYR A 32 7.85 -4.71 13.38
C TYR A 32 7.13 -4.06 12.21
N VAL A 33 7.87 -3.54 11.22
CA VAL A 33 7.30 -2.92 10.02
C VAL A 33 6.50 -3.94 9.21
N ARG A 34 7.04 -5.14 9.02
CA ARG A 34 6.31 -6.22 8.33
C ARG A 34 5.05 -6.64 9.08
N ALA A 35 5.08 -6.70 10.41
CA ALA A 35 3.91 -6.99 11.21
C ALA A 35 2.86 -5.86 11.13
N ALA A 36 3.28 -4.60 11.21
CA ALA A 36 2.40 -3.46 11.04
C ALA A 36 1.77 -3.43 9.64
N PHE A 37 2.55 -3.76 8.61
CA PHE A 37 2.03 -3.96 7.26
C PHE A 37 1.11 -5.17 7.18
N ALA A 38 1.37 -6.30 7.85
CA ALA A 38 0.44 -7.42 7.87
C ALA A 38 -0.92 -7.07 8.51
N HIS A 39 -0.95 -6.15 9.49
CA HIS A 39 -2.17 -5.70 10.15
C HIS A 39 -2.95 -4.63 9.36
N GLY A 40 -2.28 -3.63 8.82
CA GLY A 40 -2.91 -2.50 8.08
C GLY A 40 -2.93 -2.68 6.57
N GLY A 41 -2.06 -3.55 6.06
CA GLY A 41 -1.93 -3.98 4.67
C GLY A 41 -1.69 -2.86 3.67
N LEU A 42 -1.93 -3.25 2.43
CA LEU A 42 -2.13 -2.36 1.30
C LEU A 42 -3.09 -1.20 1.62
N PRO A 43 -4.26 -1.37 2.30
CA PRO A 43 -5.16 -0.27 2.62
C PRO A 43 -4.49 0.90 3.33
N LEU A 44 -3.72 0.64 4.39
CA LEU A 44 -3.03 1.71 5.13
C LEU A 44 -1.98 2.41 4.26
N THR A 45 -1.24 1.66 3.44
CA THR A 45 -0.26 2.24 2.50
C THR A 45 -0.93 3.14 1.45
N LEU A 46 -2.10 2.75 0.92
CA LEU A 46 -2.86 3.59 0.00
C LEU A 46 -3.34 4.89 0.66
N LEU A 47 -3.90 4.80 1.87
CA LEU A 47 -4.39 5.96 2.61
C LEU A 47 -3.26 6.93 2.98
N THR A 48 -2.11 6.42 3.44
CA THR A 48 -0.92 7.25 3.72
C THR A 48 -0.36 7.89 2.46
N SER A 49 -0.32 7.19 1.33
CA SER A 49 0.09 7.75 0.04
C SER A 49 -0.82 8.91 -0.40
N MET A 50 -2.14 8.74 -0.33
CA MET A 50 -3.10 9.79 -0.66
C MET A 50 -3.03 10.98 0.29
N ALA A 51 -2.71 10.76 1.57
CA ALA A 51 -2.47 11.85 2.52
C ALA A 51 -1.18 12.62 2.19
N VAL A 52 -0.12 11.95 1.71
CA VAL A 52 1.09 12.62 1.20
C VAL A 52 0.75 13.48 -0.01
N TRP A 53 -0.04 12.94 -0.94
CA TRP A 53 -0.53 13.69 -2.10
C TRP A 53 -1.34 14.92 -1.67
N GLU A 54 -2.32 14.78 -0.78
CA GLU A 54 -3.11 15.91 -0.25
C GLU A 54 -2.22 16.99 0.36
N GLU A 55 -1.26 16.59 1.19
CA GLU A 55 -0.33 17.52 1.83
C GLU A 55 0.55 18.24 0.80
N ALA A 56 1.00 17.52 -0.23
CA ALA A 56 1.79 18.08 -1.31
C ALA A 56 1.02 19.11 -2.16
N GLU A 57 -0.24 18.83 -2.50
CA GLU A 57 -1.11 19.79 -3.19
C GLU A 57 -1.39 21.01 -2.31
N ARG A 58 -1.65 20.79 -1.02
CA ARG A 58 -1.93 21.86 -0.06
C ARG A 58 -0.73 22.79 0.16
N VAL A 59 0.48 22.23 0.24
CA VAL A 59 1.73 22.99 0.42
C VAL A 59 2.23 23.55 -0.92
N GLY A 60 1.78 22.98 -2.03
CA GLY A 60 2.26 23.34 -3.37
C GLY A 60 3.70 22.90 -3.57
N TYR A 61 4.03 21.62 -3.37
CA TYR A 61 5.39 21.13 -3.58
C TYR A 61 5.90 21.49 -4.98
N ALA A 62 6.90 22.38 -4.99
CA ALA A 62 7.62 22.75 -6.18
C ALA A 62 8.48 21.57 -6.66
N ALA A 63 8.74 21.51 -7.97
CA ALA A 63 9.67 20.51 -8.52
C ALA A 63 11.08 20.60 -7.91
N LEU A 64 11.43 21.76 -7.35
CA LEU A 64 12.65 22.05 -6.63
C LEU A 64 12.33 22.39 -5.17
N ILE A 65 12.87 21.64 -4.21
CA ILE A 65 12.97 22.11 -2.82
C ILE A 65 14.23 22.96 -2.68
N GLU A 66 14.08 24.19 -2.20
CA GLU A 66 15.19 24.96 -1.65
C GLU A 66 15.25 24.76 -0.14
N LEU A 67 16.29 24.08 0.35
CA LEU A 67 16.61 24.04 1.76
C LEU A 67 17.49 25.24 2.12
N GLY A 68 17.06 25.99 3.15
CA GLY A 68 17.90 26.98 3.80
C GLY A 68 19.16 26.34 4.40
N THR A 69 20.13 27.17 4.78
CA THR A 69 21.34 26.67 5.45
C THR A 69 20.96 25.99 6.77
N PRO A 70 21.27 24.69 6.94
CA PRO A 70 21.03 24.03 8.22
C PRO A 70 21.82 24.76 9.32
N PRO A 71 21.24 24.93 10.53
CA PRO A 71 21.98 25.49 11.66
C PRO A 71 23.30 24.75 11.91
N PRO A 72 24.36 25.43 12.40
CA PRO A 72 25.60 24.75 12.78
C PRO A 72 25.34 23.58 13.74
N GLY A 73 26.00 22.44 13.49
CA GLY A 73 25.80 21.21 14.26
C GLY A 73 24.60 20.36 13.81
N THR A 74 23.81 20.80 12.83
CA THR A 74 22.74 19.99 12.25
C THR A 74 23.32 18.78 11.52
N ARG A 75 22.97 17.57 11.97
CA ARG A 75 23.34 16.33 11.27
C ARG A 75 22.50 16.20 10.00
N CYS A 76 23.15 16.15 8.84
CA CYS A 76 22.51 15.89 7.55
C CYS A 76 22.82 14.44 7.11
N THR A 77 21.79 13.69 6.76
CA THR A 77 21.92 12.30 6.27
C THR A 77 21.32 12.23 4.87
N PHE A 78 22.10 11.73 3.92
CA PHE A 78 21.65 11.44 2.55
C PHE A 78 21.51 9.93 2.40
N LEU A 79 20.37 9.48 1.90
CA LEU A 79 20.07 8.07 1.68
C LEU A 79 19.62 7.88 0.23
N GLY A 80 20.35 7.04 -0.49
CA GLY A 80 20.07 6.67 -1.87
C GLY A 80 19.07 5.52 -1.98
N ASP A 81 19.21 4.76 -3.06
CA ASP A 81 18.33 3.69 -3.50
C ASP A 81 17.97 2.70 -2.38
N LEU A 82 16.68 2.45 -2.20
CA LEU A 82 16.17 1.43 -1.29
C LEU A 82 15.65 0.21 -2.04
N HIS A 83 15.07 0.38 -3.23
CA HIS A 83 14.61 -0.71 -4.09
C HIS A 83 13.85 -1.82 -3.34
N GLY A 84 12.89 -1.47 -2.48
CA GLY A 84 12.13 -2.45 -1.70
C GLY A 84 12.93 -3.24 -0.66
N ASP A 85 14.08 -2.75 -0.20
CA ASP A 85 14.83 -3.29 0.95
C ASP A 85 14.35 -2.65 2.26
N VAL A 86 13.32 -3.26 2.85
CA VAL A 86 12.75 -2.78 4.11
C VAL A 86 13.72 -2.90 5.29
N TYR A 87 14.70 -3.80 5.25
CA TYR A 87 15.68 -3.92 6.33
C TYR A 87 16.62 -2.71 6.34
N SER A 88 17.14 -2.33 5.17
CA SER A 88 17.98 -1.14 5.03
C SER A 88 17.20 0.13 5.34
N ALA A 89 15.94 0.24 4.88
CA ALA A 89 15.05 1.34 5.21
C ALA A 89 14.82 1.44 6.73
N ALA A 90 14.44 0.34 7.39
CA ALA A 90 14.21 0.29 8.83
C ALA A 90 15.46 0.68 9.64
N LYS A 91 16.64 0.21 9.21
CA LYS A 91 17.92 0.59 9.82
C LYS A 91 18.14 2.11 9.73
N ALA A 92 18.10 2.66 8.52
CA ALA A 92 18.39 4.07 8.29
C ALA A 92 17.37 5.00 8.99
N PHE A 93 16.09 4.68 8.89
CA PHE A 93 15.01 5.48 9.45
C PHE A 93 15.02 5.43 10.98
N ARG A 94 15.31 4.28 11.59
CA ARG A 94 15.47 4.21 13.05
C ARG A 94 16.61 5.08 13.54
N GLU A 95 17.77 5.06 12.88
CA GLU A 95 18.90 5.92 13.25
C GLU A 95 18.54 7.41 13.15
N TYR A 96 17.79 7.81 12.12
CA TYR A 96 17.24 9.15 12.00
C TYR A 96 16.30 9.51 13.18
N LEU A 97 15.33 8.65 13.48
CA LEU A 97 14.35 8.88 14.55
C LEU A 97 15.03 9.02 15.91
N ARG A 98 16.00 8.16 16.22
CA ARG A 98 16.77 8.24 17.47
C ARG A 98 17.61 9.51 17.55
N ALA A 99 18.28 9.88 16.45
CA ALA A 99 19.06 11.13 16.39
C ALA A 99 18.15 12.35 16.58
N ARG A 100 16.95 12.32 15.99
CA ARG A 100 15.94 13.35 16.15
C ARG A 100 15.49 13.47 17.60
N ARG A 101 15.12 12.35 18.23
CA ARG A 101 14.68 12.31 19.64
C ARG A 101 15.76 12.80 20.61
N ALA A 102 17.03 12.42 20.37
CA ALA A 102 18.16 12.91 21.14
C ALA A 102 18.31 14.44 20.99
N ALA A 103 18.26 14.96 19.76
CA ALA A 103 18.33 16.39 19.51
C ALA A 103 17.17 17.15 20.20
N GLU A 104 15.95 16.63 20.15
CA GLU A 104 14.78 17.21 20.86
C GLU A 104 15.02 17.27 22.38
N ARG A 105 15.50 16.19 23.00
CA ARG A 105 15.76 16.14 24.45
C ARG A 105 16.87 17.08 24.90
N GLU A 106 17.88 17.25 24.06
CA GLU A 106 19.07 18.04 24.37
C GLU A 106 18.96 19.51 23.90
N GLY A 107 17.83 19.90 23.29
CA GLY A 107 17.66 21.23 22.71
C GLY A 107 18.63 21.54 21.56
N ARG A 108 19.14 20.50 20.87
CA ARG A 108 20.05 20.63 19.73
C ARG A 108 19.27 20.80 18.41
N PRO A 109 19.90 21.33 17.35
CA PRO A 109 19.30 21.36 16.03
C PRO A 109 18.85 19.96 15.57
N LEU A 110 17.60 19.87 15.11
CA LEU A 110 17.02 18.63 14.62
C LEU A 110 17.75 18.15 13.35
N PRO A 111 18.00 16.84 13.20
CA PRO A 111 18.66 16.31 12.02
C PRO A 111 17.80 16.48 10.76
N LEU A 112 18.48 16.52 9.63
CA LEU A 112 17.90 16.54 8.28
C LEU A 112 18.16 15.19 7.60
N LEU A 113 17.10 14.56 7.10
CA LEU A 113 17.17 13.36 6.28
C LEU A 113 16.75 13.70 4.84
N ILE A 114 17.61 13.37 3.88
CA ILE A 114 17.38 13.58 2.45
C ILE A 114 17.37 12.21 1.77
N LEU A 115 16.23 11.86 1.17
CA LEU A 115 16.02 10.61 0.46
C LEU A 115 16.09 10.91 -1.05
N LEU A 116 16.93 10.20 -1.78
CA LEU A 116 17.35 10.56 -3.14
C LEU A 116 16.56 9.84 -4.26
N GLY A 117 15.46 9.15 -3.93
CA GLY A 117 14.67 8.38 -4.88
C GLY A 117 14.99 6.89 -4.89
N ASP A 118 14.44 6.19 -5.88
CA ASP A 118 14.62 4.75 -6.14
C ASP A 118 14.27 3.88 -4.92
N TYR A 119 13.09 4.15 -4.36
CA TYR A 119 12.45 3.43 -3.25
C TYR A 119 11.84 2.10 -3.70
N VAL A 120 11.34 2.08 -4.94
CA VAL A 120 10.59 0.96 -5.52
C VAL A 120 11.41 0.23 -6.59
N ASP A 121 10.82 -0.84 -7.11
CA ASP A 121 11.36 -1.80 -8.06
C ASP A 121 12.54 -2.65 -7.54
N ARG A 122 12.77 -3.79 -8.19
CA ARG A 122 13.80 -4.81 -7.92
C ARG A 122 13.54 -5.64 -6.66
N GLY A 123 13.39 -5.01 -5.50
CA GLY A 123 13.23 -5.73 -4.25
C GLY A 123 11.80 -6.22 -3.98
N PRO A 124 11.64 -7.06 -2.96
CA PRO A 124 10.38 -7.76 -2.72
C PRO A 124 9.43 -7.10 -1.71
N GLN A 125 9.85 -6.03 -1.03
CA GLN A 125 9.14 -5.41 0.09
C GLN A 125 8.93 -3.92 -0.19
N GLN A 126 8.48 -3.60 -1.40
CA GLN A 126 8.34 -2.23 -1.88
C GLN A 126 7.22 -1.50 -1.13
N LEU A 127 6.11 -2.18 -0.82
CA LEU A 127 4.97 -1.59 -0.12
C LEU A 127 5.31 -1.26 1.34
N GLU A 128 6.11 -2.09 2.03
CA GLU A 128 6.60 -1.75 3.37
C GLU A 128 7.57 -0.57 3.35
N VAL A 129 8.45 -0.50 2.34
CA VAL A 129 9.33 0.67 2.14
C VAL A 129 8.50 1.94 1.89
N LEU A 130 7.48 1.87 1.02
CA LEU A 130 6.58 2.99 0.75
C LEU A 130 5.78 3.40 1.97
N GLN A 131 5.28 2.44 2.77
CA GLN A 131 4.55 2.74 4.00
C GLN A 131 5.42 3.52 5.00
N LEU A 132 6.67 3.10 5.18
CA LEU A 132 7.65 3.81 6.00
C LEU A 132 7.98 5.21 5.45
N LEU A 133 8.24 5.29 4.14
CA LEU A 133 8.55 6.53 3.45
C LEU A 133 7.43 7.56 3.64
N PHE A 134 6.19 7.17 3.34
CA PHE A 134 5.03 8.05 3.46
C PHE A 134 4.75 8.43 4.90
N ALA A 135 4.90 7.52 5.86
CA ALA A 135 4.80 7.85 7.27
C ALA A 135 5.83 8.93 7.68
N LEU A 136 7.10 8.78 7.28
CA LEU A 136 8.15 9.77 7.55
C LEU A 136 7.84 11.13 6.91
N VAL A 137 7.45 11.15 5.64
CA VAL A 137 7.12 12.38 4.91
C VAL A 137 5.91 13.06 5.53
N LEU A 138 4.87 12.32 5.90
CA LEU A 138 3.71 12.90 6.59
C LEU A 138 4.12 13.52 7.92
N CYS A 139 4.80 12.76 8.78
CA CYS A 139 5.05 13.17 10.17
C CYS A 139 6.15 14.23 10.28
N TYR A 140 7.19 14.12 9.46
CA TYR A 140 8.42 14.91 9.58
C TYR A 140 8.85 15.58 8.27
N GLY A 141 8.03 15.55 7.23
CA GLY A 141 8.31 16.21 5.96
C GLY A 141 8.66 17.67 6.13
N VAL A 142 9.66 18.14 5.38
CA VAL A 142 10.01 19.55 5.33
C VAL A 142 8.78 20.32 4.84
N LYS A 143 8.20 21.11 5.73
CA LYS A 143 7.13 22.04 5.37
C LYS A 143 7.81 23.20 4.64
N LEU A 144 7.53 23.32 3.34
CA LEU A 144 7.92 24.51 2.58
C LEU A 144 7.06 25.68 3.07
N ALA A 145 7.43 26.29 4.19
CA ALA A 145 6.89 27.59 4.53
C ALA A 145 7.42 28.59 3.49
N PRO A 146 6.57 29.48 2.94
CA PRO A 146 7.00 30.50 1.98
C PRO A 146 7.97 31.54 2.56
N ALA A 147 8.29 31.46 3.86
CA ALA A 147 9.28 32.32 4.50
C ALA A 147 10.70 31.80 4.22
N ARG A 148 11.37 32.43 3.25
CA ARG A 148 12.83 32.36 3.04
C ARG A 148 13.55 32.40 4.39
N GLY A 149 14.17 31.30 4.81
CA GLY A 149 15.05 31.26 5.98
C GLY A 149 14.61 30.39 7.16
N ALA A 150 13.52 29.62 7.06
CA ALA A 150 13.25 28.59 8.07
C ALA A 150 14.38 27.53 8.05
N ALA A 151 14.89 27.19 9.25
CA ALA A 151 15.95 26.20 9.40
C ALA A 151 15.55 24.86 8.79
N ALA A 152 16.38 24.32 7.89
CA ALA A 152 16.13 23.05 7.23
C ALA A 152 16.28 21.89 8.22
N SER A 153 15.15 21.45 8.78
CA SER A 153 15.07 20.24 9.61
C SER A 153 13.86 19.40 9.18
N GLY A 154 13.96 18.09 9.38
CA GLY A 154 12.92 17.15 8.96
C GLY A 154 13.38 16.17 7.88
N VAL A 155 12.44 15.77 7.01
CA VAL A 155 12.62 14.79 5.95
C VAL A 155 12.32 15.45 4.60
N ALA A 156 13.27 15.41 3.67
CA ALA A 156 13.06 15.74 2.27
C ALA A 156 13.15 14.45 1.46
N ALA A 157 12.06 14.05 0.80
CA ALA A 157 12.04 12.91 -0.09
C ALA A 157 12.00 13.36 -1.54
N LEU A 158 12.96 12.92 -2.35
CA LEU A 158 13.03 13.21 -3.77
C LEU A 158 12.46 12.05 -4.58
N ARG A 159 12.06 12.34 -5.81
CA ARG A 159 11.65 11.36 -6.79
C ARG A 159 12.85 10.89 -7.61
N GLY A 160 13.07 9.58 -7.67
CA GLY A 160 14.03 8.93 -8.57
C GLY A 160 13.37 8.53 -9.89
N ASN A 161 14.10 7.77 -10.70
CA ASN A 161 13.60 7.30 -11.99
C ASN A 161 12.64 6.10 -11.83
N HIS A 162 12.76 5.32 -10.77
CA HIS A 162 11.85 4.20 -10.50
C HIS A 162 10.49 4.63 -9.91
N GLU A 163 10.37 5.86 -9.41
CA GLU A 163 9.10 6.43 -8.93
C GLU A 163 8.24 7.04 -10.04
N ALA A 164 8.73 7.06 -11.27
CA ALA A 164 7.89 7.37 -12.41
C ALA A 164 7.00 6.15 -12.73
N PRO A 165 5.80 6.35 -13.29
CA PRO A 165 4.99 5.27 -13.84
C PRO A 165 5.67 4.75 -15.11
N ILE A 166 6.81 4.08 -14.98
CA ILE A 166 7.54 3.52 -16.11
C ILE A 166 7.18 2.04 -16.20
N HIS A 167 6.80 1.62 -17.41
CA HIS A 167 6.71 0.23 -17.85
C HIS A 167 5.41 -0.53 -17.53
N ALA A 168 4.25 0.03 -17.88
CA ALA A 168 3.08 -0.78 -18.23
C ALA A 168 3.24 -1.57 -19.56
N GLY A 169 4.39 -1.45 -20.23
CA GLY A 169 4.63 -1.91 -21.59
C GLY A 169 5.21 -3.32 -21.75
N GLU A 170 5.65 -4.00 -20.67
CA GLU A 170 6.11 -5.39 -20.75
C GLU A 170 5.42 -6.19 -19.65
N SER A 171 4.50 -7.06 -20.07
CA SER A 171 3.89 -8.19 -19.34
C SER A 171 3.97 -8.12 -17.80
N LEU A 172 2.81 -7.97 -17.13
CA LEU A 172 2.62 -8.25 -15.69
C LEU A 172 2.89 -9.73 -15.31
N ALA A 173 3.55 -10.50 -16.18
CA ALA A 173 3.98 -11.85 -15.88
C ALA A 173 4.84 -11.84 -14.61
N PRO A 174 4.60 -12.79 -13.70
CA PRO A 174 5.29 -12.83 -12.42
C PRO A 174 6.81 -12.81 -12.61
N ALA A 175 7.45 -11.78 -12.07
CA ALA A 175 8.89 -11.63 -12.06
C ALA A 175 9.46 -12.15 -10.73
N PRO A 176 10.54 -12.96 -10.74
CA PRO A 176 11.21 -13.40 -9.51
C PRO A 176 11.65 -12.21 -8.65
N GLY A 177 11.68 -12.40 -7.33
CA GLY A 177 12.26 -11.43 -6.40
C GLY A 177 13.71 -11.11 -6.74
N GLY A 178 14.10 -9.83 -6.65
CA GLY A 178 15.45 -9.36 -7.00
C GLY A 178 15.70 -9.19 -8.50
N SER A 179 14.73 -9.52 -9.37
CA SER A 179 14.88 -9.31 -10.81
C SER A 179 14.70 -7.84 -11.17
N ARG A 180 15.42 -7.38 -12.20
CA ARG A 180 15.23 -6.03 -12.77
C ARG A 180 13.82 -5.78 -13.32
N ARG A 181 13.03 -6.85 -13.50
CA ARG A 181 11.66 -6.81 -14.01
C ARG A 181 10.61 -6.73 -12.89
N ARG A 182 11.00 -6.93 -11.62
CA ARG A 182 10.06 -6.83 -10.50
C ARG A 182 9.71 -5.37 -10.26
N GLN A 183 8.51 -5.01 -10.72
CA GLN A 183 7.90 -3.71 -10.51
C GLN A 183 6.96 -3.71 -9.30
N LEU A 184 6.64 -2.52 -8.79
CA LEU A 184 5.63 -2.28 -7.76
C LEU A 184 4.28 -2.95 -8.07
N ALA A 185 3.88 -2.95 -9.35
CA ALA A 185 2.63 -3.57 -9.80
C ALA A 185 2.54 -5.06 -9.47
N HIS A 186 3.64 -5.81 -9.55
CA HIS A 186 3.63 -7.25 -9.22
C HIS A 186 3.32 -7.48 -7.73
N GLU A 187 3.85 -6.62 -6.87
CA GLU A 187 3.63 -6.71 -5.44
C GLU A 187 2.19 -6.34 -5.06
N VAL A 188 1.65 -5.28 -5.69
CA VAL A 188 0.23 -4.91 -5.53
C VAL A 188 -0.68 -6.04 -5.99
N VAL A 189 -0.44 -6.64 -7.16
CA VAL A 189 -1.22 -7.80 -7.65
C VAL A 189 -1.15 -8.96 -6.66
N GLY A 190 0.04 -9.26 -6.12
CA GLY A 190 0.21 -10.30 -5.10
C GLY A 190 -0.73 -10.11 -3.91
N HIS A 191 -0.77 -8.90 -3.35
CA HIS A 191 -1.66 -8.59 -2.22
C HIS A 191 -3.15 -8.57 -2.58
N LEU A 192 -3.51 -8.13 -3.79
CA LEU A 192 -4.90 -8.19 -4.25
C LEU A 192 -5.36 -9.65 -4.35
N VAL A 193 -4.52 -10.54 -4.90
CA VAL A 193 -4.81 -11.97 -5.01
C VAL A 193 -4.91 -12.62 -3.62
N GLU A 194 -3.96 -12.34 -2.73
CA GLU A 194 -3.99 -12.83 -1.34
C GLU A 194 -5.23 -12.36 -0.60
N GLY A 195 -5.64 -11.09 -0.76
CA GLY A 195 -6.84 -10.57 -0.13
C GLY A 195 -8.13 -11.19 -0.66
N VAL A 196 -8.23 -11.42 -1.97
CA VAL A 196 -9.35 -12.15 -2.58
C VAL A 196 -9.41 -13.58 -2.05
N ARG A 197 -8.26 -14.25 -1.95
CA ARG A 197 -8.16 -15.60 -1.40
C ARG A 197 -8.60 -15.65 0.06
N ALA A 198 -8.06 -14.78 0.92
CA ALA A 198 -8.40 -14.74 2.34
C ALA A 198 -9.91 -14.49 2.55
N ARG A 199 -10.52 -13.62 1.73
CA ARG A 199 -11.97 -13.41 1.76
C ARG A 199 -12.75 -14.66 1.37
N LYS A 200 -12.33 -15.38 0.33
CA LYS A 200 -12.97 -16.64 -0.07
C LYS A 200 -12.85 -17.72 0.99
N GLU A 201 -11.69 -17.82 1.64
CA GLU A 201 -11.50 -18.73 2.77
C GLU A 201 -12.42 -18.37 3.95
N ALA A 202 -12.60 -17.07 4.24
CA ALA A 202 -13.55 -16.61 5.26
C ALA A 202 -15.02 -16.87 4.90
N GLU A 203 -15.42 -16.65 3.64
CA GLU A 203 -16.77 -16.96 3.14
C GLU A 203 -17.08 -18.46 3.26
N LEU A 204 -16.12 -19.33 2.89
CA LEU A 204 -16.25 -20.77 3.03
C LEU A 204 -16.31 -21.20 4.50
N ALA A 205 -15.50 -20.60 5.38
CA ALA A 205 -15.54 -20.88 6.81
C ALA A 205 -16.88 -20.47 7.46
N ALA A 206 -17.43 -19.31 7.07
CA ALA A 206 -18.74 -18.87 7.52
C ALA A 206 -19.86 -19.80 7.04
N MET A 207 -19.81 -20.25 5.78
CA MET A 207 -20.77 -21.21 5.24
C MET A 207 -20.67 -22.56 5.96
N ALA A 208 -19.46 -23.04 6.25
CA ALA A 208 -19.24 -24.26 7.03
C ALA A 208 -19.80 -24.14 8.46
N ALA A 209 -19.67 -22.98 9.10
CA ALA A 209 -20.24 -22.73 10.43
C ALA A 209 -21.78 -22.78 10.43
N VAL A 210 -22.42 -22.21 9.39
CA VAL A 210 -23.89 -22.28 9.22
C VAL A 210 -24.35 -23.72 9.03
N VAL A 211 -23.65 -24.50 8.21
CA VAL A 211 -23.94 -25.94 8.00
C VAL A 211 -23.78 -26.71 9.31
N ALA A 212 -22.70 -26.47 10.07
CA ALA A 212 -22.49 -27.12 11.36
C ALA A 212 -23.57 -26.77 12.39
N GLN A 213 -24.07 -25.54 12.40
CA GLN A 213 -25.17 -25.12 13.25
C GLN A 213 -26.49 -25.80 12.87
N ASP A 214 -26.81 -25.89 11.57
CA ASP A 214 -28.00 -26.60 11.09
C ASP A 214 -27.93 -28.10 11.42
N ASP A 215 -26.76 -28.72 11.26
CA ASP A 215 -26.54 -30.12 11.64
C ASP A 215 -26.70 -30.35 13.15
N ALA A 216 -26.21 -29.43 13.98
CA ALA A 216 -26.39 -29.50 15.43
C ALA A 216 -27.86 -29.34 15.84
N GLU A 217 -28.59 -28.41 15.22
CA GLU A 217 -30.02 -28.23 15.45
C GLU A 217 -30.82 -29.47 15.00
N LYS A 218 -30.49 -30.04 13.84
CA LYS A 218 -31.07 -31.30 13.37
C LYS A 218 -30.86 -32.44 14.37
N ARG A 219 -29.65 -32.58 14.93
CA ARG A 219 -29.37 -33.60 15.96
C ARG A 219 -30.22 -33.36 17.21
N ARG A 220 -30.32 -32.11 17.68
CA ARG A 220 -31.18 -31.77 18.83
C ARG A 220 -32.64 -32.12 18.58
N GLN A 221 -33.16 -31.81 17.39
CA GLN A 221 -34.53 -32.14 17.00
C GLN A 221 -34.78 -33.65 16.95
N LEU A 222 -33.81 -34.43 16.48
CA LEU A 222 -33.88 -35.89 16.48
C LEU A 222 -33.89 -36.46 17.91
N GLU A 223 -33.03 -35.96 18.79
CA GLU A 223 -32.97 -36.35 20.20
C GLU A 223 -34.28 -35.99 20.96
N GLU A 224 -34.83 -34.81 20.70
CA GLU A 224 -36.12 -34.38 21.26
C GLU A 224 -37.29 -35.24 20.78
N ALA A 225 -37.29 -35.65 19.51
CA ALA A 225 -38.32 -36.52 18.93
C ALA A 225 -38.28 -37.92 19.56
N ASP A 226 -37.08 -38.50 19.69
CA ASP A 226 -36.85 -39.81 20.32
C ASP A 226 -37.33 -39.81 21.78
N THR A 227 -36.97 -38.78 22.55
CA THR A 227 -37.40 -38.60 23.95
C THR A 227 -38.92 -38.55 24.10
N ARG A 228 -39.64 -38.08 23.09
CA ARG A 228 -41.11 -37.95 23.08
C ARG A 228 -41.83 -39.17 22.49
N GLY A 229 -41.11 -40.20 22.04
CA GLY A 229 -41.70 -41.34 21.33
C GLY A 229 -42.33 -40.94 19.99
N LEU A 230 -41.91 -39.81 19.41
CA LEU A 230 -42.35 -39.36 18.10
C LEU A 230 -41.52 -40.06 17.02
N PRO A 231 -42.12 -40.43 15.86
CA PRO A 231 -41.36 -40.98 14.76
C PRO A 231 -40.28 -39.97 14.31
N PRO A 232 -39.07 -40.42 13.95
CA PRO A 232 -38.00 -39.52 13.57
C PRO A 232 -38.40 -38.72 12.33
N PRO A 233 -38.13 -37.40 12.29
CA PRO A 233 -38.33 -36.61 11.08
C PRO A 233 -37.50 -37.19 9.93
N ARG A 234 -38.13 -37.50 8.78
CA ARG A 234 -37.40 -37.81 7.54
C ARG A 234 -36.81 -36.50 6.99
N ILE A 235 -35.49 -36.46 6.86
CA ILE A 235 -34.76 -35.31 6.32
C ILE A 235 -34.39 -35.63 4.86
N GLU A 236 -34.97 -34.92 3.89
CA GLU A 236 -34.55 -34.98 2.48
C GLU A 236 -34.23 -33.56 1.97
N GLY A 237 -32.96 -33.35 1.53
CA GLY A 237 -32.54 -32.32 0.56
C GLY A 237 -32.45 -30.84 0.96
N TRP A 238 -31.43 -30.14 0.43
CA TRP A 238 -31.34 -28.67 0.37
C TRP A 238 -31.68 -28.22 -1.06
N GLU A 239 -32.49 -27.16 -1.24
CA GLU A 239 -32.78 -26.57 -2.56
C GLU A 239 -32.22 -25.15 -2.66
N ARG A 240 -31.93 -24.69 -3.89
CA ARG A 240 -31.42 -23.34 -4.16
C ARG A 240 -32.51 -22.51 -4.82
N THR A 241 -32.81 -21.34 -4.26
CA THR A 241 -33.80 -20.42 -4.82
C THR A 241 -33.27 -19.73 -6.08
N GLU A 242 -34.16 -19.16 -6.88
CA GLU A 242 -33.82 -18.36 -8.08
C GLU A 242 -32.89 -17.18 -7.78
N ALA A 243 -32.86 -16.69 -6.53
CA ALA A 243 -31.95 -15.63 -6.06
C ALA A 243 -30.55 -16.15 -5.69
N GLY A 244 -30.26 -17.44 -5.86
CA GLY A 244 -28.97 -18.04 -5.56
C GLY A 244 -28.72 -18.33 -4.07
N THR A 245 -29.71 -18.11 -3.20
CA THR A 245 -29.69 -18.45 -1.77
C THR A 245 -30.23 -19.86 -1.54
N TRP A 246 -29.65 -20.59 -0.59
CA TRP A 246 -30.14 -21.91 -0.18
C TRP A 246 -31.42 -21.75 0.66
N ALA A 247 -32.49 -22.45 0.29
CA ALA A 247 -33.73 -22.53 1.06
C ALA A 247 -34.09 -23.99 1.32
N ARG A 248 -34.58 -24.27 2.53
CA ARG A 248 -35.00 -25.60 2.95
C ARG A 248 -36.50 -25.76 2.73
N THR A 249 -36.87 -26.69 1.86
CA THR A 249 -38.26 -27.08 1.62
C THR A 249 -38.56 -28.33 2.47
N VAL A 250 -39.56 -28.26 3.36
CA VAL A 250 -39.99 -29.39 4.20
C VAL A 250 -41.30 -29.94 3.63
N TYR A 251 -41.26 -31.01 2.82
CA TYR A 251 -42.47 -31.63 2.23
C TYR A 251 -42.40 -33.16 2.12
N TYR A 252 -43.57 -33.79 2.23
CA TYR A 252 -43.86 -35.23 1.99
C TYR A 252 -43.99 -35.50 0.45
N PRO A 253 -43.80 -36.75 -0.06
CA PRO A 253 -43.09 -37.18 -1.31
C PRO A 253 -43.82 -36.84 -2.66
N ALA A 254 -43.28 -36.80 -3.91
CA ALA A 254 -42.18 -37.51 -4.62
C ALA A 254 -41.74 -36.83 -5.99
N ILE A 255 -40.63 -37.35 -6.59
CA ILE A 255 -40.19 -37.47 -8.04
C ILE A 255 -38.85 -36.78 -8.46
N ASP A 256 -38.05 -37.56 -9.23
CA ASP A 256 -36.63 -37.59 -9.62
C ASP A 256 -35.95 -36.42 -10.40
N GLY A 257 -34.65 -36.19 -10.10
CA GLY A 257 -33.54 -36.37 -11.08
C GLY A 257 -32.68 -35.15 -11.52
N GLY A 258 -31.36 -35.15 -11.20
CA GLY A 258 -30.32 -34.37 -11.93
C GLY A 258 -28.95 -34.12 -11.22
N ASP A 259 -27.83 -34.38 -11.90
CA ASP A 259 -26.42 -34.43 -11.43
C ASP A 259 -25.65 -33.07 -11.24
N PHE A 260 -24.53 -33.15 -10.50
CA PHE A 260 -23.66 -32.07 -9.94
C PHE A 260 -22.52 -31.60 -10.88
N ASP A 261 -22.12 -30.32 -10.79
CA ASP A 261 -21.10 -29.67 -11.66
C ASP A 261 -19.78 -29.30 -10.93
N VAL A 262 -18.66 -29.73 -11.53
CA VAL A 262 -17.25 -29.58 -11.15
C VAL A 262 -16.65 -28.19 -11.55
N GLN A 263 -17.44 -27.32 -12.19
CA GLN A 263 -17.02 -26.02 -12.76
C GLN A 263 -16.48 -25.00 -11.72
N ALA A 264 -17.04 -24.96 -10.50
CA ALA A 264 -16.71 -23.92 -9.51
C ALA A 264 -15.27 -24.01 -8.97
N ALA A 265 -14.65 -25.19 -9.00
CA ALA A 265 -13.23 -25.36 -8.64
C ALA A 265 -12.28 -24.93 -9.79
N ARG A 266 -12.75 -24.99 -11.05
CA ARG A 266 -12.03 -24.46 -12.21
C ARG A 266 -12.10 -22.93 -12.27
N GLU A 267 -13.16 -22.32 -11.76
CA GLU A 267 -13.34 -20.86 -11.73
C GLU A 267 -12.31 -20.15 -10.84
N ALA A 268 -11.85 -20.77 -9.74
CA ALA A 268 -10.77 -20.21 -8.91
C ALA A 268 -9.44 -20.06 -9.69
N GLY A 269 -9.16 -20.96 -10.64
CA GLY A 269 -8.04 -20.84 -11.58
C GLY A 269 -8.28 -19.83 -12.72
N GLN A 270 -9.55 -19.56 -13.04
CA GLN A 270 -9.94 -18.54 -14.02
C GLN A 270 -9.97 -17.13 -13.43
N VAL A 271 -10.19 -16.92 -12.13
CA VAL A 271 -10.13 -15.59 -11.50
C VAL A 271 -8.72 -14.99 -11.56
N ALA A 272 -7.67 -15.82 -11.40
CA ALA A 272 -6.29 -15.37 -11.59
C ALA A 272 -5.99 -15.01 -13.05
N ARG A 273 -6.61 -15.70 -14.02
CA ARG A 273 -6.54 -15.33 -15.44
C ARG A 273 -7.40 -14.14 -15.78
N PHE A 274 -8.56 -13.95 -15.15
CA PHE A 274 -9.50 -12.85 -15.35
C PHE A 274 -8.93 -11.53 -14.83
N LEU A 275 -8.33 -11.53 -13.63
CA LEU A 275 -7.58 -10.37 -13.11
C LEU A 275 -6.32 -10.05 -13.94
N ALA A 276 -5.80 -11.02 -14.69
CA ALA A 276 -4.70 -10.83 -15.64
C ALA A 276 -5.17 -10.54 -17.08
N SER A 277 -6.44 -10.83 -17.42
CA SER A 277 -7.03 -10.73 -18.77
C SER A 277 -8.07 -9.62 -18.91
N GLU A 278 -8.51 -8.99 -17.82
CA GLU A 278 -8.78 -7.55 -17.86
C GLU A 278 -7.43 -6.90 -18.17
N SER A 279 -7.06 -6.96 -19.45
CA SER A 279 -6.05 -6.13 -20.06
C SER A 279 -6.29 -4.74 -19.48
N CYS A 280 -5.35 -4.29 -18.65
CA CYS A 280 -5.34 -2.91 -18.20
C CYS A 280 -5.55 -2.08 -19.47
N PRO A 281 -6.72 -1.42 -19.65
CA PRO A 281 -7.07 -0.84 -20.94
C PRO A 281 -5.91 0.05 -21.35
N ASP A 282 -5.42 -0.23 -22.55
CA ASP A 282 -4.13 0.15 -23.11
C ASP A 282 -3.47 1.32 -22.35
N MET A 283 -2.69 1.01 -21.31
CA MET A 283 -1.93 2.04 -20.58
C MET A 283 -0.85 2.68 -21.48
N THR A 284 -0.69 2.17 -22.70
CA THR A 284 0.16 2.71 -23.75
C THR A 284 -0.48 3.88 -24.50
N GLU A 285 -1.81 3.99 -24.58
CA GLU A 285 -2.49 5.05 -25.36
C GLU A 285 -2.40 6.44 -24.72
N HIS A 286 -1.96 6.56 -23.46
CA HIS A 286 -1.94 7.84 -22.72
C HIS A 286 -0.56 8.38 -22.39
N GLY A 287 0.50 7.90 -23.06
CA GLY A 287 1.79 8.62 -23.14
C GLY A 287 2.35 9.08 -21.79
N TRP A 288 2.64 8.13 -20.89
CA TRP A 288 3.20 8.43 -19.56
C TRP A 288 4.72 8.71 -19.64
N GLY A 289 5.10 9.75 -20.39
CA GLY A 289 6.44 10.34 -20.35
C GLY A 289 6.53 11.38 -19.23
N GLY A 290 7.62 11.40 -18.48
CA GLY A 290 7.87 12.13 -17.21
C GLY A 290 7.35 13.56 -16.96
N LYS A 291 6.80 14.28 -17.96
CA LYS A 291 6.08 15.55 -17.78
C LYS A 291 4.54 15.41 -17.73
N ALA A 292 3.97 14.29 -18.17
CA ALA A 292 2.52 14.08 -18.33
C ALA A 292 1.82 13.40 -17.13
N VAL A 293 2.56 12.84 -16.17
CA VAL A 293 2.02 12.01 -15.08
C VAL A 293 0.94 12.73 -14.24
N ARG A 294 1.08 14.03 -14.00
CA ARG A 294 0.06 14.77 -13.22
C ARG A 294 -1.26 14.96 -13.98
N GLY A 295 -1.24 14.98 -15.31
CA GLY A 295 -2.43 15.16 -16.14
C GLY A 295 -3.22 13.87 -16.39
N THR A 296 -2.61 12.71 -16.13
CA THR A 296 -3.19 11.39 -16.38
C THR A 296 -3.65 10.67 -15.11
N LEU A 297 -3.29 11.20 -13.93
CA LEU A 297 -3.83 10.73 -12.66
C LEU A 297 -5.27 11.23 -12.47
N PRO A 298 -6.17 10.41 -11.89
CA PRO A 298 -7.50 10.88 -11.51
C PRO A 298 -7.39 12.01 -10.49
N ARG A 299 -8.43 12.85 -10.37
CA ARG A 299 -8.49 13.84 -9.28
C ARG A 299 -8.41 13.12 -7.94
N LEU A 300 -7.62 13.66 -7.01
CA LEU A 300 -7.40 13.04 -5.69
C LEU A 300 -8.72 12.76 -4.96
N ASP A 301 -9.66 13.70 -4.97
CA ASP A 301 -10.96 13.53 -4.30
C ASP A 301 -11.78 12.38 -4.91
N GLU A 302 -11.76 12.23 -6.24
CA GLU A 302 -12.46 11.14 -6.93
C GLU A 302 -11.83 9.78 -6.65
N LEU A 303 -10.49 9.70 -6.73
CA LEU A 303 -9.74 8.49 -6.42
C LEU A 303 -9.97 8.07 -4.96
N ARG A 304 -9.86 9.02 -4.04
CA ARG A 304 -10.10 8.80 -2.61
C ARG A 304 -11.51 8.29 -2.37
N GLY A 305 -12.52 8.93 -2.95
CA GLY A 305 -13.91 8.47 -2.83
C GLY A 305 -14.10 7.02 -3.28
N ARG A 306 -13.49 6.61 -4.41
CA ARG A 306 -13.53 5.21 -4.88
C ARG A 306 -12.81 4.25 -3.95
N VAL A 307 -11.60 4.60 -3.49
CA VAL A 307 -10.79 3.76 -2.58
C VAL A 307 -11.50 3.60 -1.25
N GLU A 308 -11.96 4.69 -0.64
CA GLU A 308 -12.65 4.68 0.65
C GLU A 308 -13.97 3.91 0.60
N ALA A 309 -14.78 4.11 -0.45
CA ALA A 309 -16.03 3.37 -0.62
C ALA A 309 -15.80 1.85 -0.69
N ARG A 310 -14.74 1.42 -1.39
CA ARG A 310 -14.38 -0.01 -1.44
C ARG A 310 -13.91 -0.55 -0.09
N LEU A 311 -13.01 0.17 0.58
CA LEU A 311 -12.51 -0.23 1.89
C LEU A 311 -13.64 -0.30 2.93
N ALA A 312 -14.56 0.66 2.93
CA ALA A 312 -15.74 0.66 3.80
C ALA A 312 -16.66 -0.54 3.53
N ALA A 313 -16.73 -1.01 2.28
CA ALA A 313 -17.46 -2.22 1.90
C ALA A 313 -16.70 -3.54 2.18
N GLY A 314 -15.54 -3.49 2.86
CA GLY A 314 -14.69 -4.66 3.08
C GLY A 314 -14.06 -5.22 1.79
N GLN A 315 -13.92 -4.37 0.77
CA GLN A 315 -13.35 -4.73 -0.53
C GLN A 315 -11.99 -4.06 -0.72
N LEU A 316 -11.06 -4.76 -1.38
CA LEU A 316 -9.82 -4.13 -1.83
C LEU A 316 -10.08 -3.26 -3.07
N PRO A 317 -9.41 -2.10 -3.19
CA PRO A 317 -9.39 -1.33 -4.43
C PRO A 317 -8.84 -2.17 -5.60
N ASN A 318 -9.25 -1.86 -6.83
CA ASN A 318 -8.68 -2.52 -8.00
C ASN A 318 -7.21 -2.09 -8.22
N LEU A 319 -6.50 -2.80 -9.09
CA LEU A 319 -5.09 -2.52 -9.39
C LEU A 319 -4.86 -1.07 -9.85
N LYS A 320 -5.72 -0.54 -10.72
CA LYS A 320 -5.60 0.82 -11.26
C LYS A 320 -5.71 1.88 -10.15
N ASP A 321 -6.68 1.75 -9.26
CA ASP A 321 -6.86 2.66 -8.13
C ASP A 321 -5.68 2.55 -7.13
N CYS A 322 -5.18 1.33 -6.89
CA CYS A 322 -4.00 1.12 -6.04
C CYS A 322 -2.76 1.82 -6.63
N LEU A 323 -2.46 1.58 -7.90
CA LEU A 323 -1.31 2.19 -8.58
C LEU A 323 -1.45 3.70 -8.69
N ALA A 324 -2.64 4.21 -8.99
CA ALA A 324 -2.91 5.65 -9.03
C ALA A 324 -2.66 6.31 -7.67
N ALA A 325 -3.05 5.66 -6.57
CA ALA A 325 -2.80 6.20 -5.23
C ALA A 325 -1.30 6.18 -4.87
N LEU A 326 -0.59 5.09 -5.14
CA LEU A 326 0.85 4.96 -4.85
C LEU A 326 1.70 5.90 -5.70
N TYR A 327 1.52 5.87 -7.03
CA TYR A 327 2.23 6.78 -7.92
C TYR A 327 1.76 8.23 -7.76
N GLY A 328 0.52 8.47 -7.33
CA GLY A 328 0.04 9.79 -6.95
C GLY A 328 0.87 10.39 -5.81
N GLY A 329 1.07 9.63 -4.73
CA GLY A 329 1.95 10.06 -3.63
C GLY A 329 3.40 10.29 -4.09
N LEU A 330 3.95 9.36 -4.87
CA LEU A 330 5.33 9.45 -5.39
C LEU A 330 5.53 10.59 -6.40
N ALA A 331 4.57 10.84 -7.29
CA ALA A 331 4.65 11.89 -8.31
C ALA A 331 4.57 13.30 -7.72
N HIS A 332 4.10 13.42 -6.48
CA HIS A 332 4.07 14.66 -5.73
C HIS A 332 5.33 14.89 -4.90
N LEU A 333 6.27 13.92 -4.87
CA LEU A 333 7.61 14.17 -4.37
C LEU A 333 8.40 15.08 -5.34
N PRO A 334 9.21 16.01 -4.83
CA PRO A 334 10.06 16.90 -5.62
C PRO A 334 11.15 16.14 -6.39
N TYR A 335 11.61 16.71 -7.50
CA TYR A 335 12.66 16.14 -8.34
C TYR A 335 14.06 16.60 -7.95
N MET A 336 14.16 17.84 -7.46
CA MET A 336 15.43 18.49 -7.23
C MET A 336 15.50 19.06 -5.82
N LEU A 337 16.72 19.09 -5.28
CA LEU A 337 17.05 19.70 -4.01
C LEU A 337 18.18 20.70 -4.20
N LEU A 338 17.97 21.93 -3.74
CA LEU A 338 19.01 22.93 -3.59
C LEU A 338 19.26 23.17 -2.11
N VAL A 339 20.43 22.81 -1.62
CA VAL A 339 20.85 23.10 -0.24
C VAL A 339 21.73 24.35 -0.24
N ARG A 340 21.23 25.48 0.27
CA ARG A 340 22.04 26.69 0.40
C ARG A 340 23.04 26.52 1.53
N SER A 341 24.34 26.63 1.24
CA SER A 341 25.39 26.61 2.27
C SER A 341 26.34 27.79 2.09
N ARG A 342 26.74 28.40 3.20
CA ARG A 342 27.79 29.45 3.20
C ARG A 342 29.19 28.90 2.90
N CYS A 343 29.40 27.59 3.04
CA CYS A 343 30.71 26.95 2.89
C CYS A 343 30.79 25.98 1.70
N LEU A 344 29.67 25.68 1.02
CA LEU A 344 29.65 24.83 -0.18
C LEU A 344 29.34 25.69 -1.40
N PHE A 345 30.33 26.44 -1.87
CA PHE A 345 30.31 27.02 -3.22
C PHE A 345 30.68 25.96 -4.29
N SER A 346 30.63 24.66 -3.96
CA SER A 346 31.12 23.60 -4.86
C SER A 346 30.43 22.25 -4.69
N ILE A 347 29.09 22.19 -4.59
CA ILE A 347 28.37 20.97 -4.99
C ILE A 347 27.23 21.37 -5.92
N THR A 348 27.59 21.48 -7.18
CA THR A 348 26.70 21.56 -8.34
C THR A 348 26.20 20.15 -8.65
N LEU A 349 24.87 19.98 -8.73
CA LEU A 349 24.19 19.05 -9.64
C LEU A 349 24.53 17.55 -9.54
N LEU A 350 24.27 16.89 -8.40
CA LEU A 350 24.48 15.44 -8.26
C LEU A 350 23.33 14.56 -8.78
N ALA A 351 22.19 15.13 -9.19
CA ALA A 351 21.03 14.36 -9.67
C ALA A 351 20.86 14.32 -11.20
N ALA A 352 21.63 15.10 -11.97
CA ALA A 352 21.49 15.13 -13.45
C ALA A 352 22.43 14.17 -14.19
N LEU A 353 23.52 13.71 -13.57
CA LEU A 353 24.56 12.95 -14.25
C LEU A 353 24.30 11.44 -14.35
N SER A 354 23.41 10.87 -13.53
CA SER A 354 22.96 9.47 -13.68
C SER A 354 22.01 9.27 -14.86
N GLY A 355 21.38 10.34 -15.37
CA GLY A 355 20.49 10.30 -16.54
C GLY A 355 21.15 10.69 -17.88
N LEU A 356 22.27 11.42 -17.85
CA LEU A 356 22.90 11.96 -19.06
C LEU A 356 23.90 11.00 -19.75
N SER A 357 24.33 9.92 -19.09
CA SER A 357 25.23 8.93 -19.71
C SER A 357 24.57 8.03 -20.78
N ARG A 358 23.31 8.29 -21.16
CA ARG A 358 22.57 7.56 -22.20
C ARG A 358 22.26 8.36 -23.46
N PHE A 359 22.59 9.65 -23.50
CA PHE A 359 22.53 10.44 -24.74
C PHE A 359 23.95 10.57 -25.29
N GLY A 360 24.37 9.56 -26.04
CA GLY A 360 25.62 9.61 -26.81
C GLY A 360 25.54 10.71 -27.87
N VAL A 361 26.52 11.60 -27.84
CA VAL A 361 27.02 12.32 -29.02
C VAL A 361 27.90 11.36 -29.80
#